data_AF-A0A2T4YFS8-F1
#
_entry.id   AF-A0A2T4YFS8-F1
#
_cell.length_a   1.000
_cell.length_b   1.000
_cell.length_c   1.000
_cell.angle_alpha   90.00
_cell.angle_beta   90.00
_cell.angle_gamma   90.00
#
_symmetry.space_group_name_H-M   'P 1'
#
loop_
_entity.id
_entity.type
_entity.pdbx_description
1 polymer ?
#
loop_
_entity_poly.entity_id
_entity_poly.type
_entity_poly.pdbx_seq_one_letter_code
_entity_poly.pdbx_strand_id
1 'polypeptide(L)' 'MAQFQQDDAICKGEVAKAKAIAAPIYMGRSLVDAMEADMLEGQRNNALRQIMVGCMAQRGYSMTIVAVPQ' A
#
# COMPACT_ATOMS: atom_id res chain seq x y z
N MET A 1 -7.36 -12.42 -20.11
CA MET A 1 -7.35 -11.16 -19.33
C MET A 1 -8.27 -11.20 -18.11
N ALA A 2 -9.40 -11.91 -18.15
CA ALA A 2 -10.33 -12.01 -17.01
C ALA A 2 -9.67 -12.49 -15.70
N GLN A 3 -8.79 -13.51 -15.78
CA GLN A 3 -8.10 -14.06 -14.60
C GLN A 3 -7.22 -13.02 -13.89
N PHE A 4 -6.39 -12.29 -14.65
CA PHE A 4 -5.54 -11.24 -14.10
C PHE A 4 -6.36 -10.13 -13.44
N GLN A 5 -7.48 -9.70 -14.05
CA GLN A 5 -8.35 -8.67 -13.47
C GLN A 5 -9.00 -9.13 -12.16
N GLN A 6 -9.40 -10.40 -12.09
CA GLN A 6 -9.93 -10.99 -10.87
C GLN A 6 -8.85 -11.08 -9.77
N ASP A 7 -7.65 -11.52 -10.14
CA ASP A 7 -6.51 -11.62 -9.23
C ASP A 7 -6.07 -10.24 -8.70
N ASP A 8 -6.00 -9.23 -9.57
CA ASP A 8 -5.73 -7.84 -9.22
C ASP A 8 -6.80 -7.28 -8.26
N ALA A 9 -8.09 -7.54 -8.52
CA ALA A 9 -9.18 -7.11 -7.63
C ALA A 9 -9.08 -7.76 -6.24
N ILE A 10 -8.72 -9.05 -6.17
CA ILE A 10 -8.51 -9.73 -4.89
C ILE A 10 -7.34 -9.11 -4.13
N CYS A 11 -6.20 -8.90 -4.80
CA CYS A 11 -5.02 -8.34 -4.15
C CYS A 11 -5.21 -6.89 -3.71
N LYS A 12 -5.95 -6.07 -4.49
CA LYS A 12 -6.40 -4.75 -4.04
C LYS A 12 -7.30 -4.82 -2.82
N GLY A 13 -8.17 -5.84 -2.75
CA GLY A 13 -8.99 -6.11 -1.58
C GLY A 13 -8.17 -6.40 -0.32
N GLU A 14 -7.12 -7.21 -0.43
CA GLU A 14 -6.20 -7.50 0.69
C GLU A 14 -5.46 -6.23 1.17
N VAL A 15 -5.01 -5.39 0.25
CA VAL A 15 -4.42 -4.08 0.59
C VAL A 15 -5.44 -3.19 1.30
N ALA A 16 -6.69 -3.14 0.83
CA ALA A 16 -7.74 -2.34 1.45
C ALA A 16 -8.07 -2.83 2.87
N LYS A 17 -8.14 -4.15 3.08
CA LYS A 17 -8.30 -4.75 4.42
C LYS A 17 -7.15 -4.35 5.33
N ALA A 18 -5.91 -4.48 4.86
CA ALA A 18 -4.72 -4.11 5.64
C ALA A 18 -4.70 -2.61 5.98
N LYS A 19 -5.16 -1.75 5.06
CA LYS A 19 -5.29 -0.31 5.32
C LYS A 19 -6.38 0.00 6.36
N ALA A 20 -7.49 -0.74 6.35
CA ALA A 20 -8.60 -0.53 7.28
C ALA A 20 -8.25 -0.91 8.74
N ILE A 21 -7.34 -1.86 8.95
CA ILE A 21 -6.85 -2.25 10.28
C ILE A 21 -5.65 -1.42 10.76
N ALA A 22 -5.07 -0.58 9.89
CA ALA A 22 -3.94 0.26 10.26
C ALA A 22 -4.38 1.38 11.21
N ALA A 23 -3.56 1.66 12.22
CA ALA A 23 -3.83 2.73 13.16
C ALA A 23 -3.89 4.10 12.44
N PRO A 24 -4.79 5.01 12.86
CA PRO A 24 -4.84 6.36 12.33
C PRO A 24 -3.54 7.11 12.65
N ILE A 25 -3.01 7.83 11.66
CA ILE A 25 -1.84 8.70 11.81
C ILE A 25 -2.37 10.10 12.07
N TYR A 26 -2.07 10.65 13.24
CA TYR A 26 -2.49 11.99 13.63
C TYR A 26 -1.39 12.99 13.31
N MET A 27 -1.70 14.02 12.53
CA MET A 27 -0.84 15.20 12.42
C MET A 27 -1.11 16.09 13.63
N GLY A 28 -0.09 16.28 14.47
CA GLY A 28 -0.14 17.24 15.58
C GLY A 28 -0.13 18.69 15.09
N ARG A 29 -0.04 19.65 16.02
CA ARG A 29 -0.04 21.09 15.70
C ARG A 29 1.34 21.65 15.34
N SER A 30 2.40 20.86 15.52
CA SER A 30 3.79 21.25 15.22
C SER A 30 4.25 20.74 13.85
N LEU A 31 5.20 21.45 13.23
CA LEU A 31 5.91 20.99 12.03
C LEU A 31 6.59 19.64 12.25
N VAL A 32 7.10 19.38 13.45
CA VAL A 32 7.75 18.10 13.80
C VAL A 32 6.74 16.95 13.77
N ASP A 33 5.55 17.17 14.32
CA ASP A 33 4.47 16.17 14.33
C ASP A 33 3.99 15.89 12.90
N ALA A 34 3.94 16.91 12.03
CA ALA A 34 3.58 16.76 10.62
C ALA A 34 4.62 15.95 9.85
N MET A 35 5.92 16.19 10.10
CA MET A 35 7.01 15.42 9.48
C MET A 35 6.99 13.95 9.91
N GLU A 36 6.74 13.68 11.19
CA GLU A 36 6.65 12.32 11.70
C GLU A 36 5.43 11.58 11.14
N ALA A 37 4.29 12.26 11.05
CA ALA A 37 3.09 11.73 10.40
C ALA A 37 3.33 11.39 8.92
N ASP A 38 3.99 12.27 8.16
CA ASP A 38 4.35 12.03 6.77
C ASP A 38 5.28 10.82 6.62
N MET A 39 6.27 10.68 7.51
CA MET A 39 7.16 9.52 7.51
C MET A 39 6.39 8.22 7.77
N LEU A 40 5.52 8.22 8.79
CA LEU A 40 4.67 7.07 9.11
C LEU A 40 3.72 6.74 7.96
N GLU A 41 3.19 7.75 7.26
CA GLU A 41 2.36 7.57 6.08
C GLU A 41 3.15 6.95 4.92
N GLY A 42 4.38 7.41 4.69
CA GLY A 42 5.31 6.83 3.72
C GLY A 42 5.61 5.35 4.02
N GLN A 43 5.89 5.03 5.29
CA GLN A 43 6.11 3.65 5.74
C GLN A 43 4.86 2.78 5.54
N ARG A 44 3.68 3.28 5.93
CA ARG A 44 2.39 2.59 5.72
C ARG A 44 2.18 2.30 4.25
N ASN A 45 2.36 3.29 3.39
CA ASN A 45 2.14 3.15 1.95
C ASN A 45 3.12 2.14 1.32
N ASN A 46 4.37 2.09 1.79
CA ASN A 46 5.33 1.08 1.37
C ASN A 46 4.92 -0.33 1.83
N ALA A 47 4.51 -0.49 3.09
CA ALA A 47 4.00 -1.77 3.61
C ALA A 47 2.77 -2.27 2.82
N LEU A 48 1.82 -1.38 2.52
CA LEU A 48 0.66 -1.70 1.69
C LEU A 48 1.05 -2.14 0.27
N ARG A 49 2.09 -1.54 -0.34
CA ARG A 49 2.63 -2.03 -1.63
C ARG A 49 3.20 -3.44 -1.51
N GLN A 50 3.94 -3.74 -0.44
CA GLN A 50 4.49 -5.08 -0.23
C GLN A 50 3.40 -6.15 -0.13
N ILE A 51 2.25 -5.83 0.46
CA ILE A 51 1.08 -6.71 0.51
C ILE A 51 0.55 -6.99 -0.90
N MET A 52 0.42 -5.95 -1.74
CA MET A 52 0.02 -6.11 -3.14
C MET A 52 0.99 -7.02 -3.90
N VAL A 53 2.29 -6.72 -3.81
CA VAL A 53 3.34 -7.50 -4.49
C VAL A 53 3.33 -8.95 -4.02
N GLY A 54 3.23 -9.20 -2.72
CA GLY A 54 3.16 -10.54 -2.15
C GLY A 54 1.93 -11.32 -2.61
N CYS A 55 0.75 -10.69 -2.61
CA CYS A 55 -0.48 -11.33 -3.08
C CYS A 55 -0.40 -11.68 -4.58
N MET A 56 0.13 -10.78 -5.40
CA MET A 56 0.30 -11.02 -6.84
C MET A 56 1.35 -12.12 -7.10
N ALA A 57 2.43 -12.14 -6.33
CA ALA A 57 3.46 -13.19 -6.40
C ALA A 57 2.91 -14.58 -6.07
N GLN A 58 2.08 -14.71 -5.03
CA GLN A 58 1.39 -15.97 -4.69
C GLN A 58 0.49 -16.49 -5.81
N ARG A 59 0.02 -15.59 -6.68
CA ARG A 59 -0.81 -15.90 -7.86
C ARG A 59 0.00 -16.09 -9.13
N GLY A 60 1.34 -16.05 -9.05
CA GLY A 60 2.25 -16.28 -10.17
C GLY A 60 2.59 -15.04 -10.99
N TYR A 61 2.24 -13.84 -10.53
CA TYR A 61 2.57 -12.59 -11.21
C TYR A 61 3.80 -11.94 -10.59
N SER A 62 4.71 -11.46 -11.45
CA SER A 62 5.77 -10.55 -11.03
C SER A 62 5.30 -9.11 -11.19
N MET A 63 5.37 -8.32 -10.11
CA MET A 63 5.07 -6.89 -10.14
C MET A 63 6.35 -6.08 -10.17
N THR A 64 6.42 -5.14 -11.11
CA THR A 64 7.46 -4.11 -11.11
C THR A 64 6.84 -2.78 -10.67
N ILE A 65 7.37 -2.19 -9.61
CA ILE A 65 6.93 -0.88 -9.14
C ILE A 65 7.66 0.17 -9.97
N VAL A 66 6.92 0.89 -10.82
CA VAL A 66 7.47 2.00 -11.59
C VAL A 66 7.14 3.30 -10.86
N ALA A 67 8.17 4.07 -10.48
CA ALA A 67 7.97 5.45 -10.07
C ALA A 67 7.72 6.28 -11.33
N VAL A 68 6.49 6.76 -11.50
CA VAL A 68 6.18 7.71 -12.57
C VAL A 68 6.63 9.10 -12.07
N PRO A 69 7.64 9.75 -12.67
CA PRO A 69 7.94 11.13 -12.36
C PRO A 69 6.72 11.97 -12.71
N GLN A 70 6.18 12.68 -11.71
CA GLN A 70 5.09 13.64 -11.87
C GLN A 70 5.64 14.95 -12.41
#